data_AF-A0AAZ3QSL5-F1
#
_entry.id   AF-A0AAZ3QSL5-F1
#
_cell.length_a   1.000
_cell.length_b   1.000
_cell.length_c   1.000
_cell.angle_alpha   90.00
_cell.angle_beta   90.00
_cell.angle_gamma   90.00
#
_symmetry.space_group_name_H-M   'P 1'
#
loop_
_entity.id
_entity.type
_entity.pdbx_description
1 polymer ?
#
loop_
_entity_poly.entity_id
_entity_poly.type
_entity_poly.pdbx_seq_one_letter_code
_entity_poly.pdbx_strand_id
1 'polypeptide(L)'
;MTAQTCPRQHQRTTMEIASLEPSLYTVKAVFILDSDGNRLLSKYYDTELYPSMKEQKNFEKNVFNKTHKADNEIAFVEGMTIVYKCSIDLFFYVVGSAQENELMLMAVLNCLFESLGQILRKNVERRCLLDNMDGVFLVVDEIIDGGVILESDPQQVIQKVNYRADENPLSEQSVAQHITDKLAMTSNIMQSAKEQIKWSILK
;
A
#
# COMPACT_ATOMS: atom_id res chain seq x y z
N MET A 1 65.48 -8.81 -40.21
CA MET A 1 64.36 -9.66 -39.76
C MET A 1 63.46 -8.78 -38.91
N THR A 2 62.44 -8.20 -39.51
CA THR A 2 61.54 -7.20 -38.91
C THR A 2 60.33 -7.92 -38.31
N ALA A 3 60.10 -7.73 -37.01
CA ALA A 3 58.95 -8.27 -36.30
C ALA A 3 57.68 -7.47 -36.67
N GLN A 4 56.67 -8.19 -37.14
CA GLN A 4 55.37 -7.67 -37.54
C GLN A 4 54.45 -7.68 -36.30
N THR A 5 54.10 -6.49 -35.79
CA THR A 5 53.18 -6.34 -34.65
C THR A 5 51.73 -6.33 -35.14
N CYS A 6 50.94 -7.29 -34.66
CA CYS A 6 49.51 -7.41 -34.92
C CYS A 6 48.72 -6.48 -33.97
N PRO A 7 47.82 -5.60 -34.44
CA PRO A 7 46.98 -4.81 -33.55
C PRO A 7 45.82 -5.67 -33.05
N ARG A 8 45.84 -6.02 -31.75
CA ARG A 8 44.69 -6.57 -31.03
C ARG A 8 43.57 -5.53 -31.05
N GLN A 9 42.54 -5.74 -31.87
CA GLN A 9 41.25 -5.06 -31.71
C GLN A 9 40.61 -5.58 -30.42
N HIS A 10 40.90 -4.93 -29.29
CA HIS A 10 40.02 -4.98 -28.13
C HIS A 10 38.81 -4.13 -28.48
N GLN A 11 37.78 -4.76 -29.05
CA GLN A 11 36.47 -4.18 -29.18
C GLN A 11 35.94 -4.03 -27.75
N ARG A 12 36.22 -2.86 -27.17
CA ARG A 12 35.69 -2.45 -25.88
C ARG A 12 34.20 -2.26 -26.12
N THR A 13 33.41 -3.29 -25.87
CA THR A 13 31.95 -3.19 -25.78
C THR A 13 31.67 -2.14 -24.72
N THR A 14 31.41 -0.92 -25.15
CA THR A 14 30.78 0.09 -24.33
C THR A 14 29.43 -0.53 -23.94
N MET A 15 29.35 -1.10 -22.75
CA MET A 15 28.09 -1.15 -22.03
C MET A 15 27.61 0.30 -22.02
N GLU A 16 26.61 0.61 -22.85
CA GLU A 16 25.75 1.74 -22.58
C GLU A 16 25.17 1.47 -21.21
N ILE A 17 25.82 2.01 -20.19
CA ILE A 17 25.16 2.41 -18.96
C ILE A 17 24.24 3.53 -19.45
N ALA A 18 23.11 3.16 -20.05
CA ALA A 18 21.96 4.03 -20.13
C ALA A 18 21.75 4.43 -18.68
N SER A 19 22.06 5.69 -18.38
CA SER A 19 21.83 6.33 -17.11
C SER A 19 20.43 5.93 -16.65
N LEU A 20 20.35 5.00 -15.69
CA LEU A 20 19.15 4.75 -14.92
C LEU A 20 18.94 6.02 -14.08
N GLU A 21 18.40 7.04 -14.73
CA GLU A 21 17.85 8.20 -14.04
C GLU A 21 16.82 7.65 -13.06
N PRO A 22 16.98 7.90 -11.75
CA PRO A 22 16.02 7.45 -10.76
C PRO A 22 14.65 8.05 -11.12
N SER A 23 13.68 7.19 -11.41
CA SER A 23 12.33 7.57 -11.74
C SER A 23 11.47 7.62 -10.48
N LEU A 24 10.63 8.65 -10.37
CA LEU A 24 9.59 8.71 -9.35
C LEU A 24 8.49 7.65 -9.56
N TYR A 25 8.36 7.11 -10.79
CA TYR A 25 7.36 6.13 -11.18
C TYR A 25 7.79 4.70 -10.84
N THR A 26 7.95 4.45 -9.55
CA THR A 26 8.47 3.20 -8.98
C THR A 26 7.47 2.04 -9.12
N VAL A 27 6.18 2.30 -8.91
CA VAL A 27 5.14 1.24 -8.88
C VAL A 27 4.48 1.13 -10.25
N LYS A 28 4.57 -0.06 -10.85
CA LYS A 28 3.94 -0.39 -12.14
C LYS A 28 2.52 -0.93 -11.97
N ALA A 29 2.28 -1.71 -10.92
CA ALA A 29 0.96 -2.20 -10.59
C ALA A 29 0.83 -2.56 -9.10
N VAL A 30 -0.41 -2.54 -8.60
CA VAL A 30 -0.81 -3.11 -7.32
C VAL A 30 -2.09 -3.93 -7.55
N PHE A 31 -2.13 -5.15 -7.03
CA PHE A 31 -3.34 -5.98 -7.14
C PHE A 31 -3.48 -6.93 -5.95
N ILE A 32 -4.74 -7.30 -5.70
CA ILE A 32 -5.14 -8.22 -4.64
C ILE A 32 -5.92 -9.34 -5.28
N LEU A 33 -5.49 -10.58 -5.02
CA LEU A 33 -6.14 -11.80 -5.50
C LEU A 33 -6.70 -12.60 -4.31
N ASP A 34 -7.73 -13.40 -4.56
CA ASP A 34 -8.18 -14.42 -3.61
C ASP A 34 -7.34 -15.70 -3.69
N SER A 35 -7.69 -16.69 -2.86
CA SER A 35 -7.02 -18.00 -2.78
C SER A 35 -7.09 -18.83 -4.06
N ASP A 36 -7.98 -18.49 -4.99
CA ASP A 36 -8.13 -19.17 -6.27
C ASP A 36 -7.42 -18.38 -7.41
N GLY A 37 -6.79 -17.25 -7.09
CA GLY A 37 -6.13 -16.36 -8.04
C GLY A 37 -7.10 -15.44 -8.78
N ASN A 38 -8.35 -15.29 -8.31
CA ASN A 38 -9.28 -14.33 -8.90
C ASN A 38 -8.98 -12.92 -8.39
N ARG A 39 -9.02 -11.96 -9.31
CA ARG A 39 -8.81 -10.54 -9.01
C ARG A 39 -9.93 -9.98 -8.15
N LEU A 40 -9.57 -9.38 -7.02
CA LEU A 40 -10.45 -8.56 -6.17
C LEU A 40 -10.23 -7.07 -6.40
N LEU A 41 -8.96 -6.66 -6.53
CA LEU A 41 -8.56 -5.29 -6.84
C LEU A 41 -7.36 -5.30 -7.78
N SER A 42 -7.29 -4.34 -8.70
CA SER A 42 -6.10 -4.09 -9.51
C SER A 42 -6.00 -2.62 -9.91
N LYS A 43 -4.83 -2.01 -9.79
CA LYS A 43 -4.47 -0.76 -10.45
C LYS A 43 -3.14 -0.95 -11.18
N TYR A 44 -3.12 -0.58 -12.46
CA TYR A 44 -1.93 -0.60 -13.31
C TYR A 44 -1.63 0.85 -13.68
N TYR A 45 -0.40 1.29 -13.41
CA TYR A 45 0.02 2.68 -13.61
C TYR A 45 0.84 2.86 -14.88
N ASP A 46 1.26 1.77 -15.50
CA ASP A 46 1.96 1.77 -16.79
C ASP A 46 1.04 1.20 -17.88
N THR A 47 0.38 2.11 -18.60
CA THR A 47 -0.57 1.75 -19.67
C THR A 47 0.10 1.18 -20.90
N GLU A 48 1.40 1.39 -21.08
CA GLU A 48 2.14 0.85 -22.22
C GLU A 48 2.49 -0.63 -22.03
N LEU A 49 2.77 -1.04 -20.79
CA LEU A 49 3.13 -2.43 -20.47
C LEU A 49 1.93 -3.38 -20.47
N TYR A 50 0.78 -2.94 -19.98
CA TYR A 50 -0.43 -3.78 -19.87
C TYR A 50 -1.70 -3.03 -20.34
N PRO A 51 -1.82 -2.75 -21.66
CA PRO A 51 -2.86 -1.88 -22.19
C PRO A 51 -4.26 -2.50 -22.13
N SER A 52 -4.38 -3.84 -22.12
CA SER A 52 -5.68 -4.52 -22.08
C SER A 52 -5.94 -5.31 -20.80
N MET A 53 -7.23 -5.42 -20.43
CA MET A 53 -7.68 -6.28 -19.34
C MET A 53 -7.27 -7.75 -19.50
N LYS A 54 -7.10 -8.21 -20.74
CA LYS A 54 -6.68 -9.58 -21.04
C LYS A 54 -5.22 -9.80 -20.65
N GLU A 55 -4.34 -8.86 -20.99
CA GLU A 55 -2.91 -8.93 -20.65
C GLU A 55 -2.70 -8.83 -19.13
N GLN A 56 -3.40 -7.91 -18.47
CA GLN A 56 -3.37 -7.79 -17.01
C GLN A 56 -3.77 -9.10 -16.31
N LYS A 57 -4.89 -9.72 -16.74
CA LYS A 57 -5.33 -11.01 -16.17
C LYS A 57 -4.35 -12.14 -16.43
N ASN A 58 -3.68 -12.13 -17.60
CA ASN A 58 -2.67 -13.13 -17.91
C ASN A 58 -1.43 -12.97 -17.02
N PHE A 59 -0.99 -11.72 -16.82
CA PHE A 59 0.09 -11.39 -15.92
C PHE A 59 -0.21 -11.82 -14.48
N GLU A 60 -1.36 -11.40 -13.93
CA GLU A 60 -1.82 -11.81 -12.58
C GLU A 60 -1.81 -13.33 -12.40
N LYS A 61 -2.32 -14.07 -13.39
CA LYS A 61 -2.32 -15.53 -13.37
C LYS A 61 -0.90 -16.09 -13.33
N ASN A 62 0.02 -15.54 -14.11
CA ASN A 62 1.42 -15.95 -14.12
C ASN A 62 2.11 -15.69 -12.77
N VAL A 63 1.86 -14.52 -12.18
CA VAL A 63 2.35 -14.15 -10.85
C VAL A 63 1.81 -15.12 -9.81
N PHE A 64 0.48 -15.28 -9.73
CA PHE A 64 -0.17 -16.17 -8.76
C PHE A 64 0.35 -17.60 -8.83
N ASN A 65 0.45 -18.17 -10.04
CA ASN A 65 0.98 -19.52 -10.25
C ASN A 65 2.39 -19.70 -9.68
N LYS A 66 3.22 -18.66 -9.72
CA LYS A 66 4.60 -18.70 -9.22
C LYS A 66 4.69 -18.46 -7.72
N THR A 67 3.78 -17.70 -7.13
CA THR A 67 3.88 -17.23 -5.74
C THR A 67 2.99 -17.97 -4.76
N HIS A 68 1.81 -18.48 -5.14
CA HIS A 68 0.80 -18.98 -4.19
C HIS A 68 1.24 -20.17 -3.32
N LYS A 69 2.28 -20.91 -3.74
CA LYS A 69 2.87 -22.06 -3.04
C LYS A 69 4.25 -21.79 -2.45
N ALA A 70 4.80 -20.61 -2.70
CA ALA A 70 6.14 -20.24 -2.27
C ALA A 70 6.04 -19.46 -0.95
N ASP A 71 7.01 -19.71 -0.06
CA ASP A 71 7.14 -19.01 1.23
C ASP A 71 8.12 -17.82 1.12
N ASN A 72 8.21 -17.24 -0.09
CA ASN A 72 9.07 -16.08 -0.35
C ASN A 72 8.24 -14.80 -0.26
N GLU A 73 8.89 -13.65 -0.07
CA GLU A 73 8.23 -12.34 -0.11
C GLU A 73 8.47 -11.60 -1.44
N ILE A 74 9.42 -12.11 -2.24
CA ILE A 74 9.88 -11.48 -3.49
C ILE A 74 9.90 -12.53 -4.61
N ALA A 75 9.49 -12.13 -5.81
CA ALA A 75 9.55 -12.93 -7.02
C ALA A 75 9.92 -12.06 -8.22
N PHE A 76 10.59 -12.67 -9.20
CA PHE A 76 10.88 -12.04 -10.48
C PHE A 76 10.07 -12.71 -11.59
N VAL A 77 9.21 -11.97 -12.29
CA VAL A 77 8.29 -12.50 -13.33
C VAL A 77 8.25 -11.51 -14.50
N GLU A 78 8.43 -12.00 -15.73
CA GLU A 78 8.31 -11.18 -16.95
C GLU A 78 9.17 -9.90 -16.96
N GLY A 79 10.33 -9.92 -16.32
CA GLY A 79 11.18 -8.72 -16.22
C GLY A 79 10.70 -7.70 -15.19
N MET A 80 9.82 -8.11 -14.28
CA MET A 80 9.32 -7.29 -13.18
C MET A 80 9.76 -7.85 -11.83
N THR A 81 10.04 -6.93 -10.91
CA THR A 81 10.26 -7.24 -9.50
C THR A 81 8.90 -7.17 -8.79
N ILE A 82 8.54 -8.27 -8.13
CA ILE A 82 7.24 -8.42 -7.47
C ILE A 82 7.49 -8.70 -6.01
N VAL A 83 6.90 -7.88 -5.15
CA VAL A 83 6.84 -8.14 -3.73
C VAL A 83 5.43 -8.54 -3.37
N TYR A 84 5.28 -9.52 -2.47
CA TYR A 84 3.99 -10.07 -2.15
C TYR A 84 3.88 -10.58 -0.72
N LYS A 85 2.63 -10.61 -0.24
CA LYS A 85 2.27 -11.09 1.09
C LYS A 85 0.93 -11.80 1.01
N CYS A 86 0.79 -12.92 1.72
CA CYS A 86 -0.49 -13.62 1.86
C CYS A 86 -1.08 -13.43 3.26
N SER A 87 -2.39 -13.45 3.37
CA SER A 87 -3.11 -13.46 4.64
C SER A 87 -4.42 -14.21 4.48
N ILE A 88 -4.57 -15.31 5.22
CA ILE A 88 -5.76 -16.17 5.21
C ILE A 88 -6.09 -16.67 3.79
N ASP A 89 -6.94 -15.93 3.07
CA ASP A 89 -7.45 -16.22 1.73
C ASP A 89 -7.19 -15.07 0.73
N LEU A 90 -6.28 -14.16 1.06
CA LEU A 90 -5.89 -13.00 0.26
C LEU A 90 -4.40 -13.02 -0.09
N PHE A 91 -4.08 -12.57 -1.29
CA PHE A 91 -2.72 -12.35 -1.78
C PHE A 91 -2.56 -10.92 -2.27
N PHE A 92 -1.63 -10.18 -1.65
CA PHE A 92 -1.32 -8.79 -1.94
C PHE A 92 -0.04 -8.71 -2.77
N TYR A 93 -0.06 -7.93 -3.84
CA TYR A 93 1.07 -7.79 -4.75
C TYR A 93 1.36 -6.32 -5.05
N VAL A 94 2.64 -5.96 -5.03
CA VAL A 94 3.15 -4.69 -5.56
C VAL A 94 4.23 -5.02 -6.58
N VAL A 95 4.16 -4.36 -7.73
CA VAL A 95 5.01 -4.64 -8.90
C VAL A 95 5.82 -3.40 -9.25
N GLY A 96 7.12 -3.57 -9.42
CA GLY A 96 8.05 -2.58 -9.94
C GLY A 96 8.82 -3.10 -11.16
N SER A 97 9.57 -2.20 -11.79
CA SER A 97 10.51 -2.57 -12.86
C SER A 97 11.61 -3.51 -12.33
N ALA A 98 12.32 -4.20 -13.23
CA ALA A 98 13.40 -5.12 -12.86
C ALA A 98 14.51 -4.50 -12.00
N GLN A 99 14.68 -3.18 -12.06
CA GLN A 99 15.77 -2.46 -11.43
C GLN A 99 15.31 -1.68 -10.20
N GLU A 100 14.02 -1.75 -9.84
CA GLU A 100 13.51 -1.09 -8.65
C GLU A 100 14.11 -1.67 -7.38
N ASN A 101 14.26 -0.81 -6.38
CA ASN A 101 14.62 -1.23 -5.04
C ASN A 101 13.45 -1.99 -4.40
N GLU A 102 13.63 -3.28 -4.18
CA GLU A 102 12.69 -4.18 -3.51
C GLU A 102 12.23 -3.65 -2.15
N LEU A 103 13.11 -2.97 -1.39
CA LEU A 103 12.77 -2.41 -0.08
C LEU A 103 11.73 -1.28 -0.19
N MET A 104 11.77 -0.50 -1.27
CA MET A 104 10.77 0.54 -1.52
C MET A 104 9.42 -0.09 -1.84
N LEU A 105 9.40 -1.13 -2.68
CA LEU A 105 8.17 -1.87 -2.98
C LEU A 105 7.61 -2.56 -1.72
N MET A 106 8.48 -3.15 -0.89
CA MET A 106 8.09 -3.75 0.39
C MET A 106 7.49 -2.73 1.35
N ALA A 107 8.02 -1.49 1.38
CA ALA A 107 7.43 -0.42 2.19
C ALA A 107 5.99 -0.11 1.76
N VAL A 108 5.73 -0.04 0.45
CA VAL A 108 4.37 0.13 -0.11
C VAL A 108 3.47 -1.04 0.27
N LEU A 109 3.95 -2.28 0.10
CA LEU A 109 3.19 -3.49 0.42
C LEU A 109 2.82 -3.55 1.91
N ASN A 110 3.76 -3.25 2.80
CA ASN A 110 3.53 -3.22 4.24
C ASN A 110 2.58 -2.10 4.62
N CYS A 111 2.75 -0.90 4.03
CA CYS A 111 1.85 0.23 4.24
C CYS A 111 0.41 -0.13 3.87
N LEU A 112 0.20 -0.74 2.71
CA LEU A 112 -1.10 -1.24 2.26
C LEU A 112 -1.67 -2.26 3.25
N PHE A 113 -0.90 -3.30 3.57
CA PHE A 113 -1.36 -4.39 4.43
C PHE A 113 -1.76 -3.89 5.83
N GLU A 114 -0.95 -3.03 6.44
CA GLU A 114 -1.21 -2.49 7.77
C GLU A 114 -2.36 -1.49 7.79
N SER A 115 -2.48 -0.64 6.76
CA SER A 115 -3.63 0.27 6.61
C SER A 115 -4.93 -0.51 6.46
N LEU A 116 -4.93 -1.56 5.63
CA LEU A 116 -6.08 -2.46 5.49
C LEU A 116 -6.37 -3.19 6.81
N GLY A 117 -5.35 -3.61 7.54
CA GLY A 117 -5.49 -4.18 8.88
C GLY A 117 -6.22 -3.25 9.86
N GLN A 118 -6.03 -1.94 9.74
CA GLN A 118 -6.72 -0.96 10.60
C GLN A 118 -8.18 -0.78 10.20
N ILE A 119 -8.47 -0.52 8.92
CA ILE A 119 -9.87 -0.32 8.47
C ILE A 119 -10.71 -1.59 8.61
N LEU A 120 -10.10 -2.77 8.45
CA LEU A 120 -10.78 -4.07 8.56
C LEU A 120 -10.76 -4.64 10.00
N ARG A 121 -10.39 -3.83 11.00
CA ARG A 121 -10.36 -4.22 12.42
C ARG A 121 -9.58 -5.51 12.68
N LYS A 122 -8.44 -5.65 12.02
CA LYS A 122 -7.49 -6.78 12.05
C LYS A 122 -7.97 -8.08 11.39
N ASN A 123 -9.13 -8.09 10.74
CA ASN A 123 -9.62 -9.23 9.97
C ASN A 123 -9.35 -9.02 8.47
N VAL A 124 -8.11 -9.26 8.05
CA VAL A 124 -7.69 -9.12 6.65
C VAL A 124 -8.00 -10.42 5.89
N GLU A 125 -9.28 -10.62 5.60
CA GLU A 125 -9.81 -11.76 4.82
C GLU A 125 -10.74 -11.27 3.70
N ARG A 126 -10.96 -12.11 2.70
CA ARG A 126 -11.73 -11.79 1.48
C ARG A 126 -13.09 -11.19 1.80
N ARG A 127 -13.82 -11.74 2.77
CA ARG A 127 -15.15 -11.24 3.15
C ARG A 127 -15.10 -9.80 3.65
N CYS A 128 -14.25 -9.53 4.65
CA CYS A 128 -14.12 -8.19 5.22
C CYS A 128 -13.60 -7.16 4.20
N LEU A 129 -12.68 -7.56 3.32
CA LEU A 129 -12.19 -6.72 2.23
C LEU A 129 -13.32 -6.33 1.28
N LEU A 130 -14.12 -7.31 0.83
CA LEU A 130 -15.26 -7.07 -0.07
C LEU A 130 -16.36 -6.21 0.57
N ASP A 131 -16.60 -6.36 1.87
CA ASP A 131 -17.57 -5.55 2.61
C ASP A 131 -17.13 -4.07 2.76
N ASN A 132 -15.84 -3.76 2.58
CA ASN A 132 -15.27 -2.41 2.77
C ASN A 132 -14.44 -1.92 1.56
N MET A 133 -14.84 -2.31 0.33
CA MET A 133 -14.07 -2.00 -0.89
C MET A 133 -13.81 -0.50 -1.11
N ASP A 134 -14.75 0.37 -0.75
CA ASP A 134 -14.57 1.82 -0.89
C ASP A 134 -13.37 2.32 -0.07
N GLY A 135 -13.25 1.86 1.18
CA GLY A 135 -12.11 2.17 2.04
C GLY A 135 -10.80 1.58 1.50
N VAL A 136 -10.85 0.38 0.90
CA VAL A 136 -9.68 -0.25 0.26
C VAL A 136 -9.20 0.62 -0.91
N PHE A 137 -10.10 1.12 -1.77
CA PHE A 137 -9.72 2.00 -2.88
C PHE A 137 -9.10 3.30 -2.39
N LEU A 138 -9.68 3.94 -1.37
CA LEU A 138 -9.14 5.16 -0.77
C LEU A 138 -7.75 4.95 -0.18
N VAL A 139 -7.53 3.84 0.54
CA VAL A 139 -6.18 3.48 1.04
C VAL A 139 -5.18 3.38 -0.10
N VAL A 140 -5.52 2.70 -1.20
CA VAL A 140 -4.61 2.58 -2.34
C VAL A 140 -4.31 3.95 -2.97
N ASP A 141 -5.31 4.82 -3.11
CA ASP A 141 -5.13 6.17 -3.67
C ASP A 141 -4.28 7.10 -2.78
N GLU A 142 -4.29 6.91 -1.47
CA GLU A 142 -3.42 7.67 -0.56
C GLU A 142 -1.97 7.18 -0.57
N ILE A 143 -1.73 5.91 -0.94
CA ILE A 143 -0.39 5.32 -0.96
C ILE A 143 0.28 5.58 -2.32
N ILE A 144 -0.45 5.41 -3.43
CA ILE A 144 0.11 5.46 -4.79
C ILE A 144 -0.78 6.33 -5.69
N ASP A 145 -0.17 7.30 -6.37
CA ASP A 145 -0.81 8.07 -7.43
C ASP A 145 0.02 8.03 -8.71
N GLY A 146 -0.57 7.57 -9.81
CA GLY A 146 0.10 7.47 -11.10
C GLY A 146 1.38 6.62 -11.10
N GLY A 147 1.56 5.71 -10.13
CA GLY A 147 2.78 4.91 -9.96
C GLY A 147 3.87 5.56 -9.10
N VAL A 148 3.60 6.77 -8.58
CA VAL A 148 4.45 7.47 -7.60
C VAL A 148 3.98 7.13 -6.19
N ILE A 149 4.93 6.83 -5.30
CA ILE A 149 4.64 6.56 -3.89
C ILE A 149 4.41 7.91 -3.18
N LEU A 150 3.18 8.12 -2.69
CA LEU A 150 2.80 9.33 -1.95
C LEU A 150 3.01 9.19 -0.45
N GLU A 151 2.71 8.01 0.09
CA GLU A 151 2.78 7.72 1.52
C GLU A 151 3.25 6.28 1.75
N SER A 152 4.05 6.08 2.80
CA SER A 152 4.51 4.75 3.22
C SER A 152 4.30 4.48 4.71
N ASP A 153 3.80 5.46 5.47
CA ASP A 153 3.35 5.28 6.85
C ASP A 153 1.83 4.96 6.92
N PRO A 154 1.44 3.76 7.38
CA PRO A 154 0.03 3.39 7.52
C PRO A 154 -0.78 4.35 8.39
N GLN A 155 -0.19 4.95 9.43
CA GLN A 155 -0.92 5.87 10.31
C GLN A 155 -1.34 7.14 9.57
N GLN A 156 -0.46 7.66 8.71
CA GLN A 156 -0.73 8.83 7.89
C GLN A 156 -1.79 8.54 6.82
N VAL A 157 -1.73 7.36 6.18
CA VAL A 157 -2.75 6.92 5.22
C VAL A 157 -4.13 6.93 5.87
N ILE A 158 -4.26 6.29 7.03
CA ILE A 158 -5.55 6.18 7.73
C ILE A 158 -6.08 7.55 8.15
N GLN A 159 -5.21 8.44 8.61
CA GLN A 159 -5.61 9.81 8.94
C GLN A 159 -6.18 10.56 7.72
N LYS A 160 -5.56 10.41 6.54
CA LYS A 160 -6.03 11.04 5.29
C LYS A 160 -7.33 10.41 4.78
N VAL A 161 -7.46 9.08 4.82
CA VAL A 161 -8.67 8.35 4.42
C VAL A 161 -9.87 8.75 5.29
N ASN A 162 -9.70 8.85 6.62
CA ASN A 162 -10.77 9.26 7.51
C ASN A 162 -11.27 10.69 7.23
N TYR A 163 -10.35 11.62 6.92
CA TYR A 163 -10.73 12.98 6.54
C TYR A 163 -11.58 13.01 5.26
N ARG A 164 -11.24 12.18 4.27
CA ARG A 164 -12.02 12.06 3.03
C ARG A 164 -13.39 11.40 3.23
N ALA A 165 -13.53 10.50 4.21
CA ALA A 165 -14.83 9.95 4.59
C ALA A 165 -15.72 11.01 5.27
N ASP A 166 -15.13 11.91 6.06
CA ASP A 166 -15.85 12.97 6.77
C ASP A 166 -16.23 14.18 5.88
N GLU A 167 -15.65 14.32 4.68
CA GLU A 167 -16.01 15.38 3.72
C GLU A 167 -17.41 15.18 3.07
N ASN A 168 -18.08 14.05 3.34
CA ASN A 168 -19.49 13.82 2.99
C ASN A 168 -20.30 13.35 4.23
N PRO A 169 -21.06 14.20 4.95
CA PRO A 169 -21.27 15.64 4.84
C PRO A 169 -20.78 16.42 6.08
N LEU A 170 -20.31 17.64 5.82
CA LEU A 170 -20.58 18.80 6.68
C LEU A 170 -22.10 18.94 6.92
N SER A 171 -22.67 18.14 7.82
CA SER A 171 -23.99 18.37 8.42
C SER A 171 -23.85 18.22 9.93
N GLU A 172 -23.49 19.31 10.60
CA GLU A 172 -23.89 19.69 11.97
C GLU A 172 -23.54 18.76 13.16
N GLN A 173 -23.09 17.52 12.98
CA GLN A 173 -22.94 16.55 14.08
C GLN A 173 -21.58 16.61 14.78
N SER A 174 -20.50 17.00 14.10
CA SER A 174 -19.16 17.02 14.73
C SER A 174 -19.05 18.09 15.82
N VAL A 175 -19.69 19.25 15.64
CA VAL A 175 -19.75 20.29 16.69
C VAL A 175 -20.59 19.86 17.88
N ALA A 176 -21.74 19.20 17.66
CA ALA A 176 -22.59 18.72 18.73
C ALA A 176 -21.92 17.62 19.54
N GLN A 177 -21.21 16.67 18.90
CA GLN A 177 -20.50 15.61 19.59
C GLN A 177 -19.31 16.17 20.40
N HIS A 178 -18.51 17.08 19.83
CA HIS A 178 -17.40 17.72 20.55
C HIS A 178 -17.88 18.58 21.74
N ILE A 179 -19.03 19.25 21.62
CA ILE A 179 -19.64 20.00 22.72
C ILE A 179 -20.18 19.04 23.77
N THR A 180 -20.82 17.93 23.37
CA THR A 180 -21.37 16.93 24.30
C THR A 180 -20.27 16.22 25.09
N ASP A 181 -19.17 15.84 24.44
CA ASP A 181 -18.03 15.19 25.10
C ASP A 181 -17.32 16.15 26.06
N LYS A 182 -17.17 17.44 25.69
CA LYS A 182 -16.64 18.46 26.59
C LYS A 182 -17.58 18.73 27.77
N LEU A 183 -18.89 18.80 27.55
CA LEU A 183 -19.87 18.99 28.62
C LEU A 183 -19.86 17.80 29.61
N ALA A 184 -19.81 16.57 29.11
CA ALA A 184 -19.73 15.36 29.94
C ALA A 184 -18.45 15.31 30.78
N MET A 185 -17.30 15.74 30.21
CA MET A 185 -16.08 15.86 31.00
C MET A 185 -16.20 16.92 32.11
N THR A 186 -16.80 18.08 31.82
CA THR A 186 -16.99 19.11 32.85
C THR A 186 -17.94 18.70 33.97
N SER A 187 -18.99 17.93 33.68
CA SER A 187 -19.91 17.43 34.73
C SER A 187 -19.22 16.45 35.66
N ASN A 188 -18.39 15.56 35.12
CA ASN A 188 -17.66 14.57 35.91
C ASN A 188 -16.62 15.23 36.81
N ILE A 189 -15.87 16.22 36.29
CA ILE A 189 -14.91 17.00 37.09
C ILE A 189 -15.65 17.75 38.22
N MET A 190 -16.81 18.34 37.94
CA MET A 190 -17.59 19.07 38.95
C MET A 190 -18.17 18.14 40.02
N GLN A 191 -18.60 16.93 39.67
CA GLN A 191 -19.05 15.92 40.63
C GLN A 191 -17.90 15.45 41.53
N SER A 192 -16.74 15.13 40.96
CA SER A 192 -15.56 14.74 41.75
C SER A 192 -15.11 15.86 42.70
N ALA A 193 -15.14 17.12 42.24
CA ALA A 193 -14.82 18.27 43.10
C ALA A 193 -15.81 18.43 44.27
N LYS A 194 -17.12 18.22 44.03
CA LYS A 194 -18.14 18.24 45.09
C LYS A 194 -17.92 17.15 46.13
N GLU A 195 -17.56 15.95 45.70
CA GLU A 195 -17.27 14.84 46.61
C GLU A 195 -16.03 15.11 47.46
N GLN A 196 -14.96 15.65 46.87
CA GLN A 196 -13.76 16.00 47.63
C GLN A 196 -14.04 17.05 48.70
N ILE A 197 -14.82 18.09 48.39
CA ILE A 197 -15.22 19.11 49.38
C ILE A 197 -16.07 18.50 50.50
N LYS A 198 -17.00 17.61 50.18
CA LYS A 198 -17.84 16.91 51.18
C LYS A 198 -16.97 16.14 52.18
N TRP A 199 -15.95 15.43 51.71
CA TRP A 199 -15.02 14.68 52.57
C TRP A 199 -14.09 15.59 53.37
N SER A 200 -13.70 16.75 52.83
CA SER A 200 -12.86 17.73 53.55
C SER A 200 -13.57 18.43 54.71
N ILE A 201 -14.91 18.51 54.71
CA ILE A 201 -15.71 19.12 55.78
C ILE A 201 -16.04 18.12 56.92
N LEU A 202 -15.94 16.81 56.63
CA LEU A 202 -16.22 15.73 57.59
C LEU A 202 -15.01 15.36 58.48
N LYS A 203 -13.93 16.16 58.45
CA LYS A 203 -12.71 15.95 59.23
C LYS A 203 -12.39 17.21 60.03
#